data_AF-A0AAT9ENZ3-F1
#
_entry.id   AF-A0AAT9ENZ3-F1
#
_cell.length_a   1.000
_cell.length_b   1.000
_cell.length_c   1.000
_cell.angle_alpha   90.00
_cell.angle_beta   90.00
_cell.angle_gamma   90.00
#
_symmetry.space_group_name_H-M   'P 1'
#
loop_
_entity.id
_entity.type
_entity.pdbx_description
1 polymer ?
#
loop_
_entity_poly.entity_id
_entity_poly.type
_entity_poly.pdbx_seq_one_letter_code
_entity_poly.pdbx_strand_id
1 'polypeptide(L)'
;MSATALGMIIFAYLCGSISSAILVCRIARLPDPREHGSGNPGATNVLRIGGRLAAAAVLVFDILKGMLPVWLAYKLDVPPLYLGLTAIAACLGHIYPVFFHFRGGKGVATAFGAIAPIGWDLTGLMTGTWLLTVLLSGYSSLGAIVSALIAPFYVWWFKPQFTFPVAMLSCLILMRHHDNIQRLWRGQEGKIWGKLRKKKNDADNGDQPKDE
;
A
#
# COMPACT_ATOMS: atom_id res chain seq x y z
N MET A 1 -29.27 -8.41 4.52
CA MET A 1 -27.89 -8.28 5.04
C MET A 1 -26.87 -9.14 4.29
N SER A 2 -27.15 -10.42 3.97
CA SER A 2 -26.20 -11.28 3.25
C SER A 2 -25.94 -10.84 1.80
N ALA A 3 -26.98 -10.48 1.04
CA ALA A 3 -26.83 -10.04 -0.36
C ALA A 3 -26.06 -8.72 -0.49
N THR A 4 -26.33 -7.74 0.38
CA THR A 4 -25.60 -6.47 0.42
C THR A 4 -24.13 -6.68 0.78
N ALA A 5 -23.84 -7.51 1.78
CA ALA A 5 -22.47 -7.85 2.16
C ALA A 5 -21.71 -8.54 1.00
N LEU A 6 -22.34 -9.51 0.33
CA LEU A 6 -21.73 -10.19 -0.83
C LEU A 6 -21.49 -9.22 -1.99
N GLY A 7 -22.47 -8.36 -2.29
CA GLY A 7 -22.34 -7.32 -3.31
C GLY A 7 -21.18 -6.37 -3.00
N MET A 8 -21.01 -5.97 -1.75
CA MET A 8 -19.91 -5.11 -1.32
C MET A 8 -18.54 -5.80 -1.41
N ILE A 9 -18.45 -7.10 -1.12
CA ILE A 9 -17.22 -7.87 -1.27
C ILE A 9 -16.79 -7.92 -2.74
N ILE A 10 -17.72 -8.25 -3.65
CA ILE A 10 -17.45 -8.29 -5.09
C ILE A 10 -17.07 -6.89 -5.59
N PHE A 11 -17.83 -5.87 -5.22
CA PHE A 11 -17.56 -4.49 -5.58
C PHE A 11 -16.19 -4.02 -5.12
N ALA A 12 -15.81 -4.33 -3.87
CA ALA A 12 -14.50 -4.00 -3.32
C ALA A 12 -13.36 -4.68 -4.09
N TYR A 13 -13.50 -5.96 -4.46
CA TYR A 13 -12.53 -6.66 -5.30
C TYR A 13 -12.34 -6.00 -6.67
N LEU A 14 -13.44 -5.61 -7.33
CA LEU A 14 -13.39 -4.94 -8.63
C LEU A 14 -12.74 -3.56 -8.52
N CYS A 15 -13.11 -2.76 -7.52
CA CYS A 15 -12.48 -1.47 -7.23
C CYS A 15 -10.98 -1.61 -6.94
N GLY A 16 -10.61 -2.59 -6.10
CA GLY A 16 -9.22 -2.91 -5.79
C GLY A 16 -8.41 -3.34 -7.01
N SER A 17 -9.07 -4.02 -7.96
CA SER A 17 -8.48 -4.51 -9.21
C SER A 17 -8.09 -3.41 -10.20
N ILE A 18 -8.47 -2.16 -9.94
CA ILE A 18 -8.00 -1.02 -10.72
C ILE A 18 -6.55 -0.71 -10.31
N SER A 19 -5.59 -1.01 -11.18
CA SER A 19 -4.17 -0.75 -10.94
C SER A 19 -3.83 0.71 -11.17
N SER A 20 -3.88 1.51 -10.10
CA SER A 20 -3.54 2.93 -10.11
C SER A 20 -2.14 3.19 -10.68
N ALA A 21 -1.16 2.34 -10.33
CA ALA A 21 0.21 2.48 -10.82
C ALA A 21 0.31 2.37 -12.35
N ILE A 22 -0.37 1.39 -12.95
CA ILE A 22 -0.35 1.20 -14.41
C ILE A 22 -1.10 2.35 -15.09
N LEU A 23 -2.26 2.75 -14.55
CA LEU A 23 -3.07 3.82 -15.12
C LEU A 23 -2.35 5.17 -15.07
N VAL A 24 -1.78 5.53 -13.92
CA VAL A 24 -1.02 6.78 -13.74
C VAL A 24 0.22 6.79 -14.64
N CYS A 25 0.98 5.69 -14.69
CA CYS A 25 2.14 5.62 -15.57
C CYS A 25 1.75 5.79 -17.05
N ARG A 26 0.65 5.17 -17.49
CA ARG A 26 0.16 5.31 -18.87
C ARG A 26 -0.26 6.75 -19.18
N ILE A 27 -1.03 7.40 -18.29
CA ILE A 27 -1.48 8.79 -18.48
C ILE A 27 -0.29 9.76 -18.48
N ALA A 28 0.67 9.54 -17.60
CA ALA A 28 1.88 10.36 -17.50
C ALA A 28 2.97 10.04 -18.55
N ARG A 29 2.70 9.11 -19.48
CA ARG A 29 3.67 8.63 -20.50
C ARG A 29 4.98 8.12 -19.90
N LEU A 30 4.88 7.42 -18.77
CA LEU A 30 5.99 6.78 -18.07
C LEU A 30 6.09 5.29 -18.43
N PRO A 31 7.26 4.65 -18.24
CA PRO A 31 7.43 3.22 -18.45
C PRO A 31 6.49 2.36 -17.60
N ASP A 32 6.15 1.15 -18.07
CA ASP A 32 5.29 0.23 -17.30
C ASP A 32 5.99 -0.15 -15.98
N PRO A 33 5.35 0.08 -14.82
CA PRO A 33 5.93 -0.21 -13.51
C PRO A 33 6.11 -1.70 -13.22
N ARG A 34 5.56 -2.60 -14.03
CA ARG A 34 5.78 -4.05 -13.93
C ARG A 34 7.10 -4.49 -14.56
N GLU A 35 7.61 -3.71 -15.52
CA GLU A 35 8.82 -4.02 -16.28
C GLU A 35 10.02 -3.19 -15.79
N HIS A 36 9.77 -2.07 -15.11
CA HIS A 36 10.81 -1.12 -14.70
C HIS A 36 10.91 -0.98 -13.18
N GLY A 37 12.10 -0.56 -12.71
CA GLY A 37 12.37 -0.35 -11.29
C GLY A 37 12.45 -1.67 -10.52
N SER A 38 11.55 -1.89 -9.55
CA SER A 38 11.46 -3.16 -8.80
C SER A 38 10.44 -4.15 -9.37
N GLY A 39 9.77 -3.82 -10.48
CA GLY A 39 8.72 -4.66 -11.09
C GLY A 39 7.41 -4.77 -10.29
N ASN A 40 7.33 -4.12 -9.12
CA ASN A 40 6.12 -4.09 -8.29
C ASN A 40 5.28 -2.84 -8.62
N PRO A 41 4.03 -2.97 -9.08
CA PRO A 41 3.20 -1.84 -9.49
C PRO A 41 2.58 -1.10 -8.29
N GLY A 42 3.41 -0.41 -7.52
CA GLY A 42 2.99 0.42 -6.38
C GLY A 42 3.71 1.76 -6.30
N ALA A 43 3.22 2.65 -5.44
CA ALA A 43 3.70 4.04 -5.32
C ALA A 43 5.23 4.15 -5.13
N THR A 44 5.85 3.30 -4.31
CA THR A 44 7.30 3.29 -4.10
C THR A 44 8.08 2.99 -5.38
N ASN A 45 7.56 2.12 -6.26
CA ASN A 45 8.23 1.86 -7.54
C ASN A 45 8.00 3.00 -8.52
N VAL A 46 6.78 3.54 -8.57
CA VAL A 46 6.44 4.71 -9.39
C VAL A 46 7.29 5.92 -9.00
N LEU A 47 7.62 6.09 -7.71
CA LEU A 47 8.56 7.12 -7.25
C LEU A 47 9.95 6.97 -7.90
N ARG A 48 10.39 5.73 -8.15
CA ARG A 48 11.70 5.44 -8.76
C ARG A 48 11.71 5.71 -10.27
N ILE A 49 10.61 5.44 -10.97
CA ILE A 49 10.54 5.54 -12.44
C ILE A 49 9.92 6.85 -12.95
N GLY A 50 9.07 7.50 -12.15
CA GLY A 50 8.18 8.58 -12.58
C GLY A 50 8.14 9.81 -11.68
N GLY A 51 8.90 9.79 -10.58
CA GLY A 51 9.02 10.92 -9.67
C GLY A 51 7.88 11.07 -8.64
N ARG A 52 7.97 12.13 -7.85
CA ARG A 52 7.16 12.33 -6.62
C ARG A 52 5.68 12.56 -6.92
N LEU A 53 5.35 13.30 -7.98
CA LEU A 53 3.96 13.62 -8.34
C LEU A 53 3.20 12.36 -8.79
N ALA A 54 3.78 11.57 -9.70
CA ALA A 54 3.18 10.31 -10.14
C ALA A 54 3.03 9.32 -8.96
N ALA A 55 4.05 9.22 -8.10
CA ALA A 55 3.99 8.36 -6.92
C ALA A 55 2.89 8.79 -5.93
N ALA A 56 2.75 10.10 -5.69
CA ALA A 56 1.71 10.63 -4.84
C ALA A 56 0.31 10.35 -5.40
N ALA A 57 0.10 10.54 -6.71
CA ALA A 57 -1.16 10.19 -7.36
C ALA A 57 -1.50 8.71 -7.18
N VAL A 58 -0.54 7.82 -7.41
CA VAL A 58 -0.73 6.36 -7.21
C VAL A 58 -1.07 6.04 -5.76
N LEU A 59 -0.37 6.65 -4.81
CA LEU A 59 -0.65 6.45 -3.38
C LEU A 59 -2.08 6.88 -3.04
N VAL A 60 -2.52 8.06 -3.49
CA VAL A 60 -3.88 8.56 -3.23
C VAL A 60 -4.92 7.62 -3.82
N PHE A 61 -4.79 7.21 -5.09
CA PHE A 61 -5.75 6.30 -5.71
C PHE A 61 -5.75 4.90 -5.07
N ASP A 62 -4.60 4.38 -4.67
CA ASP A 62 -4.51 3.09 -3.97
C ASP A 62 -5.13 3.14 -2.56
N ILE A 63 -5.06 4.29 -1.87
CA ILE A 63 -5.77 4.53 -0.61
C ILE A 63 -7.28 4.60 -0.88
N LEU A 64 -7.71 5.42 -1.85
CA LEU A 64 -9.12 5.64 -2.15
C LEU A 64 -9.83 4.34 -2.55
N LYS A 65 -9.22 3.49 -3.37
CA LYS A 65 -9.84 2.23 -3.77
C LYS A 65 -10.00 1.22 -2.63
N GLY A 66 -9.22 1.36 -1.55
CA GLY A 66 -9.43 0.60 -0.31
C GLY A 66 -10.46 1.25 0.61
N MET A 67 -10.42 2.59 0.71
CA MET A 67 -11.27 3.38 1.58
C MET A 67 -12.74 3.39 1.12
N LEU A 68 -13.00 3.72 -0.14
CA LEU A 68 -14.36 3.97 -0.64
C LEU A 68 -15.27 2.75 -0.51
N PRO A 69 -14.87 1.52 -0.91
CA PRO A 69 -15.74 0.35 -0.77
C PRO A 69 -16.03 -0.01 0.69
N VAL A 70 -15.03 0.11 1.58
CA VAL A 70 -15.21 -0.20 3.00
C VAL A 70 -16.06 0.86 3.70
N TRP A 71 -15.84 2.14 3.39
CA TRP A 71 -16.66 3.23 3.88
C TRP A 71 -18.12 3.11 3.43
N LEU A 72 -18.35 2.76 2.16
CA LEU A 72 -19.70 2.52 1.65
C LEU A 72 -20.35 1.33 2.36
N ALA A 73 -19.62 0.22 2.55
CA ALA A 73 -20.13 -0.94 3.27
C ALA A 73 -20.48 -0.58 4.73
N TYR A 74 -19.65 0.24 5.38
CA TYR A 74 -19.92 0.74 6.73
C TYR A 74 -21.20 1.59 6.78
N LYS A 75 -21.41 2.46 5.78
CA LYS A 75 -22.63 3.28 5.66
C LYS A 75 -23.90 2.47 5.35
N LEU A 76 -23.75 1.27 4.82
CA LEU A 76 -24.84 0.32 4.56
C LEU A 76 -25.07 -0.65 5.73
N ASP A 77 -24.53 -0.33 6.92
CA ASP A 77 -24.65 -1.12 8.15
C ASP A 77 -24.19 -2.59 7.97
N VAL A 78 -23.19 -2.83 7.11
CA VAL A 78 -22.60 -4.15 6.93
C VAL A 78 -21.88 -4.57 8.23
N PRO A 79 -22.13 -5.79 8.77
CA PRO A 79 -21.54 -6.20 10.04
C PRO A 79 -20.00 -6.24 10.00
N PRO A 80 -19.30 -6.06 11.15
CA PRO A 80 -17.84 -5.95 11.22
C PRO A 80 -17.06 -7.05 10.50
N LEU A 81 -17.51 -8.32 10.61
CA LEU A 81 -16.88 -9.44 9.92
C LEU A 81 -16.85 -9.23 8.40
N TYR A 82 -17.97 -8.82 7.82
CA TYR A 82 -18.11 -8.58 6.39
C TYR A 82 -17.39 -7.30 5.93
N LEU A 83 -17.22 -6.30 6.81
CA LEU A 83 -16.32 -5.17 6.54
C LEU A 83 -14.86 -5.63 6.42
N GLY A 84 -14.43 -6.55 7.29
CA GLY A 84 -13.13 -7.22 7.17
C GLY A 84 -12.97 -7.95 5.85
N LEU A 85 -13.98 -8.73 5.44
CA LEU A 85 -13.97 -9.42 4.15
C LEU A 85 -13.97 -8.44 2.97
N THR A 86 -14.68 -7.31 3.08
CA THR A 86 -14.69 -6.23 2.08
C THR A 86 -13.31 -5.59 1.94
N ALA A 87 -12.63 -5.31 3.07
CA ALA A 87 -11.27 -4.78 3.09
C ALA A 87 -10.25 -5.76 2.49
N ILE A 88 -10.37 -7.05 2.83
CA ILE A 88 -9.57 -8.13 2.24
C ILE A 88 -9.82 -8.22 0.74
N ALA A 89 -11.07 -8.16 0.29
CA ALA A 89 -11.41 -8.21 -1.12
C ALA A 89 -10.80 -7.04 -1.90
N ALA A 90 -10.85 -5.81 -1.38
CA ALA A 90 -10.15 -4.68 -1.98
C ALA A 90 -8.63 -4.91 -2.10
N CYS A 91 -8.01 -5.46 -1.05
CA CYS A 91 -6.58 -5.77 -1.07
C CYS A 91 -6.25 -6.92 -2.04
N LEU A 92 -7.08 -7.96 -2.09
CA LEU A 92 -6.95 -9.05 -3.06
C LEU A 92 -7.13 -8.55 -4.49
N GLY A 93 -8.04 -7.61 -4.74
CA GLY A 93 -8.15 -6.92 -6.02
C GLY A 93 -6.85 -6.18 -6.36
N HIS A 94 -6.26 -5.46 -5.41
CA HIS A 94 -4.97 -4.78 -5.64
C HIS A 94 -3.81 -5.77 -5.90
N ILE A 95 -3.77 -6.90 -5.20
CA ILE A 95 -2.70 -7.91 -5.30
C ILE A 95 -2.86 -8.76 -6.57
N TYR A 96 -4.10 -9.18 -6.87
CA TYR A 96 -4.49 -10.02 -8.00
C TYR A 96 -5.57 -9.31 -8.84
N PRO A 97 -5.22 -8.22 -9.54
CA PRO A 97 -6.17 -7.40 -10.28
C PRO A 97 -6.67 -8.12 -11.53
N VAL A 98 -7.98 -8.40 -11.58
CA VAL A 98 -8.60 -9.10 -12.71
C VAL A 98 -8.40 -8.35 -14.04
N PHE A 99 -8.44 -7.02 -14.01
CA PHE A 99 -8.26 -6.17 -15.20
C PHE A 99 -6.80 -6.06 -15.68
N PHE A 100 -5.84 -6.56 -14.90
CA PHE A 100 -4.40 -6.43 -15.18
C PHE A 100 -3.68 -7.78 -15.08
N HIS A 101 -4.35 -8.85 -15.54
CA HIS A 101 -3.80 -10.21 -15.65
C HIS A 101 -3.30 -10.77 -14.32
N PHE A 102 -3.96 -10.40 -13.21
CA PHE A 102 -3.63 -10.82 -11.85
C PHE A 102 -2.20 -10.48 -11.40
N ARG A 103 -1.55 -9.52 -12.07
CA ARG A 103 -0.20 -9.01 -11.73
C ARG A 103 -0.31 -7.66 -11.04
N GLY A 104 -0.50 -7.69 -9.72
CA GLY A 104 -0.71 -6.51 -8.90
C GLY A 104 0.39 -6.23 -7.88
N GLY A 105 0.06 -5.35 -6.93
CA GLY A 105 1.00 -4.84 -5.94
C GLY A 105 1.05 -5.63 -4.63
N LYS A 106 1.36 -4.94 -3.53
CA LYS A 106 1.45 -5.52 -2.16
C LYS A 106 0.29 -5.17 -1.25
N GLY A 107 -0.55 -4.21 -1.64
CA GLY A 107 -1.79 -3.87 -0.92
C GLY A 107 -1.62 -2.97 0.30
N VAL A 108 -0.42 -2.49 0.64
CA VAL A 108 -0.20 -1.67 1.86
C VAL A 108 -1.06 -0.40 1.87
N ALA A 109 -1.02 0.39 0.79
CA ALA A 109 -1.81 1.62 0.67
C ALA A 109 -3.32 1.34 0.67
N THR A 110 -3.73 0.24 0.02
CA THR A 110 -5.14 -0.20 -0.02
C THR A 110 -5.62 -0.69 1.35
N ALA A 111 -4.80 -1.41 2.11
CA ALA A 111 -5.10 -1.81 3.48
C ALA A 111 -5.17 -0.60 4.42
N PHE A 112 -4.26 0.36 4.28
CA PHE A 112 -4.31 1.62 5.02
C PHE A 112 -5.61 2.37 4.73
N GLY A 113 -5.98 2.52 3.45
CA GLY A 113 -7.24 3.12 3.05
C GLY A 113 -8.46 2.38 3.61
N ALA A 114 -8.43 1.05 3.63
CA ALA A 114 -9.51 0.22 4.17
C ALA A 114 -9.70 0.36 5.69
N ILE A 115 -8.63 0.66 6.43
CA ILE A 115 -8.69 0.91 7.89
C ILE A 115 -9.18 2.33 8.19
N ALA A 116 -8.92 3.29 7.31
CA ALA A 116 -9.18 4.70 7.57
C ALA A 116 -10.63 5.06 7.99
N PRO A 117 -11.70 4.41 7.44
CA PRO A 117 -13.07 4.65 7.86
C PRO A 117 -13.38 4.30 9.33
N ILE A 118 -12.53 3.53 10.01
CA ILE A 118 -12.72 3.14 11.41
C ILE A 118 -12.56 4.36 12.34
N GLY A 119 -11.64 5.26 12.01
CA GLY A 119 -11.35 6.44 12.82
C GLY A 119 -10.09 7.20 12.39
N TRP A 120 -10.12 8.53 12.55
CA TRP A 120 -8.99 9.42 12.25
C TRP A 120 -7.83 9.24 13.24
N ASP A 121 -8.15 8.91 14.49
CA ASP A 121 -7.22 8.53 15.55
C ASP A 121 -6.36 7.32 15.14
N LEU A 122 -7.00 6.23 14.74
CA LEU A 122 -6.33 5.01 14.30
C LEU A 122 -5.49 5.25 13.03
N THR A 123 -6.05 6.01 12.09
CA THR A 123 -5.35 6.38 10.84
C THR A 123 -4.08 7.19 11.12
N GLY A 124 -4.16 8.15 12.05
CA GLY A 124 -3.03 8.94 12.50
C GLY A 124 -1.96 8.08 13.18
N LEU A 125 -2.35 7.19 14.08
CA LEU A 125 -1.43 6.25 14.75
C LEU A 125 -0.74 5.34 13.73
N MET A 126 -1.47 4.74 12.80
CA MET A 126 -0.90 3.88 11.76
C MET A 126 0.08 4.63 10.84
N THR A 127 -0.27 5.86 10.46
CA THR A 127 0.62 6.74 9.69
C THR A 127 1.88 7.06 10.48
N GLY A 128 1.72 7.38 11.77
CA GLY A 128 2.83 7.67 12.69
C GLY A 128 3.77 6.48 12.86
N THR A 129 3.25 5.28 13.10
CA THR A 129 4.02 4.04 13.22
C THR A 129 4.81 3.75 11.94
N TRP A 130 4.15 3.84 10.78
CA TRP A 130 4.81 3.64 9.49
C TRP A 130 5.92 4.67 9.28
N LEU A 131 5.61 5.95 9.46
CA LEU A 131 6.54 7.05 9.22
C LEU A 131 7.74 6.97 10.16
N LEU A 132 7.53 6.75 11.46
CA LEU A 132 8.59 6.59 12.44
C LEU A 132 9.51 5.42 12.09
N THR A 133 8.94 4.27 11.72
CA THR A 133 9.72 3.08 11.33
C THR A 133 10.56 3.36 10.09
N VAL A 134 9.99 4.04 9.10
CA VAL A 134 10.70 4.40 7.86
C VAL A 134 11.80 5.44 8.12
N LEU A 135 11.57 6.42 8.99
CA LEU A 135 12.56 7.43 9.35
C LEU A 135 13.76 6.81 10.10
N LEU A 136 13.50 5.89 11.04
CA LEU A 136 14.55 5.23 11.82
C LEU A 136 15.34 4.19 11.01
N SER A 137 14.67 3.42 10.15
CA SER A 137 15.29 2.27 9.47
C SER A 137 15.68 2.53 8.00
N GLY A 138 14.99 3.47 7.34
CA GLY A 138 15.08 3.69 5.91
C GLY A 138 14.35 2.66 5.04
N TYR A 139 13.65 1.68 5.62
CA TYR A 139 12.95 0.62 4.89
C TYR A 139 11.43 0.82 4.87
N SER A 140 10.87 1.03 3.68
CA SER A 140 9.41 1.13 3.48
C SER A 140 8.66 -0.14 3.88
N SER A 141 9.28 -1.30 3.61
CA SER A 141 8.71 -2.62 3.87
C SER A 141 8.67 -2.93 5.37
N LEU A 142 9.71 -2.54 6.11
CA LEU A 142 9.70 -2.67 7.56
C LEU A 142 8.58 -1.84 8.19
N GLY A 143 8.37 -0.60 7.71
CA GLY A 143 7.24 0.23 8.16
C GLY A 143 5.90 -0.44 7.94
N ALA A 144 5.69 -1.10 6.79
CA ALA A 144 4.46 -1.83 6.50
C ALA A 144 4.28 -3.06 7.42
N ILE A 145 5.35 -3.82 7.67
CA ILE A 145 5.34 -5.00 8.54
C ILE A 145 5.02 -4.60 9.99
N VAL A 146 5.73 -3.60 10.52
CA VAL A 146 5.52 -3.12 11.90
C VAL A 146 4.10 -2.56 12.06
N SER A 147 3.61 -1.78 11.09
CA SER A 147 2.25 -1.25 11.15
C SER A 147 1.21 -2.38 11.11
N ALA A 148 1.38 -3.40 10.27
CA ALA A 148 0.48 -4.54 10.22
C ALA A 148 0.49 -5.37 11.52
N LEU A 149 1.64 -5.53 12.18
CA LEU A 149 1.71 -6.25 13.45
C LEU A 149 1.02 -5.49 14.59
N ILE A 150 1.11 -4.16 14.60
CA ILE A 150 0.57 -3.32 15.67
C ILE A 150 -0.90 -2.95 15.44
N ALA A 151 -1.38 -2.94 14.19
CA ALA A 151 -2.75 -2.51 13.83
C ALA A 151 -3.86 -3.19 14.67
N PRO A 152 -3.86 -4.53 14.88
CA PRO A 152 -4.90 -5.17 15.69
C PRO A 152 -4.88 -4.72 17.14
N PHE A 153 -3.71 -4.40 17.71
CA PHE A 153 -3.59 -3.90 19.08
C PHE A 153 -4.19 -2.50 19.23
N TYR A 154 -3.92 -1.60 18.27
CA TYR A 154 -4.55 -0.28 18.28
C TYR A 154 -6.07 -0.40 18.15
N VAL A 155 -6.55 -1.22 17.21
CA VAL A 155 -7.98 -1.43 17.03
C VAL A 155 -8.63 -2.04 18.27
N TRP A 156 -7.98 -2.99 18.92
CA TRP A 156 -8.46 -3.57 20.17
C TRP A 156 -8.66 -2.52 21.26
N TRP A 157 -7.76 -1.53 21.33
CA TRP A 157 -7.84 -0.43 22.31
C TRP A 157 -8.97 0.57 22.03
N PHE A 158 -9.18 0.96 20.77
CA PHE A 158 -10.14 2.02 20.41
C PHE A 158 -11.52 1.51 19.97
N LYS A 159 -11.55 0.38 19.23
CA LYS A 159 -12.75 -0.18 18.57
C LYS A 159 -12.68 -1.71 18.52
N PRO A 160 -12.82 -2.40 19.67
CA PRO A 160 -12.57 -3.84 19.79
C PRO A 160 -13.38 -4.70 18.80
N GLN A 161 -14.55 -4.24 18.37
CA GLN A 161 -15.39 -4.93 17.37
C GLN A 161 -14.72 -5.12 16.00
N PHE A 162 -13.72 -4.32 15.65
CA PHE A 162 -12.98 -4.43 14.38
C PHE A 162 -11.66 -5.18 14.51
N THR A 163 -11.29 -5.64 15.72
CA THR A 163 -10.00 -6.29 15.97
C THR A 163 -9.79 -7.52 15.08
N PHE A 164 -10.79 -8.39 15.02
CA PHE A 164 -10.74 -9.60 14.20
C PHE A 164 -10.65 -9.29 12.69
N PRO A 165 -11.51 -8.43 12.12
CA PRO A 165 -11.36 -7.91 10.75
C PRO A 165 -9.95 -7.38 10.42
N VAL A 166 -9.39 -6.55 11.30
CA VAL A 166 -8.08 -5.93 11.06
C VAL A 166 -6.95 -6.95 11.24
N ALA A 167 -7.08 -7.92 12.15
CA ALA A 167 -6.13 -9.03 12.27
C ALA A 167 -6.08 -9.86 10.98
N MET A 168 -7.23 -10.19 10.38
CA MET A 168 -7.28 -10.93 9.11
C MET A 168 -6.59 -10.15 7.97
N LEU A 169 -6.86 -8.84 7.88
CA LEU A 169 -6.21 -7.97 6.89
C LEU A 169 -4.69 -7.88 7.12
N SER A 170 -4.27 -7.79 8.38
CA SER A 170 -2.87 -7.75 8.76
C SER A 170 -2.14 -9.03 8.37
N CYS A 171 -2.75 -10.20 8.57
CA CYS A 171 -2.22 -11.48 8.10
C CYS A 171 -2.00 -11.48 6.58
N LEU A 172 -2.97 -11.01 5.80
CA LEU A 172 -2.82 -10.91 4.33
C LEU A 172 -1.62 -10.03 3.94
N ILE A 173 -1.46 -8.87 4.58
CA ILE A 173 -0.33 -7.97 4.30
C ILE A 173 0.99 -8.62 4.68
N LEU A 174 1.09 -9.27 5.84
CA LEU A 174 2.31 -9.97 6.27
C LEU A 174 2.68 -11.12 5.31
N MET A 175 1.71 -11.94 4.90
CA MET A 175 1.93 -12.99 3.90
C MET A 175 2.47 -12.43 2.59
N ARG A 176 1.94 -11.29 2.14
CA ARG A 176 2.40 -10.62 0.91
C ARG A 176 3.80 -10.01 1.05
N HIS A 177 4.31 -9.83 2.27
CA HIS A 177 5.64 -9.30 2.55
C HIS A 177 6.70 -10.37 2.82
N HIS A 178 6.41 -11.67 2.65
CA HIS A 178 7.41 -12.74 2.87
C HIS A 178 8.75 -12.49 2.15
N ASP A 179 8.71 -12.06 0.88
CA ASP A 179 9.93 -11.72 0.11
C ASP A 179 10.70 -10.54 0.72
N ASN A 180 10.00 -9.54 1.27
CA ASN A 180 10.66 -8.42 1.93
C ASN A 180 11.28 -8.85 3.25
N ILE A 181 10.60 -9.71 4.00
CA ILE A 181 11.12 -10.25 5.27
C ILE A 181 12.41 -11.02 4.99
N GLN A 182 12.43 -11.87 3.96
CA GLN A 182 13.62 -12.58 3.54
C GLN A 182 14.77 -11.64 3.13
N ARG A 183 14.47 -10.57 2.36
CA ARG A 183 15.49 -9.57 1.99
C ARG A 183 15.99 -8.75 3.18
N LEU A 184 15.11 -8.40 4.13
CA LEU A 184 15.49 -7.71 5.37
C LEU A 184 16.44 -8.58 6.20
N TRP A 185 16.10 -9.85 6.38
CA TRP A 185 16.95 -10.82 7.09
C TRP A 185 18.34 -10.95 6.46
N ARG A 186 18.41 -10.93 5.12
CA ARG A 186 19.67 -11.03 4.35
C ARG A 186 20.40 -9.69 4.19
N GLY A 187 19.86 -8.58 4.69
CA GLY A 187 20.44 -7.24 4.47
C GLY A 187 20.38 -6.74 3.01
N GLN A 188 19.51 -7.33 2.18
CA GLN A 188 19.37 -7.07 0.75
C GLN A 188 18.19 -6.14 0.41
N GLU A 189 17.44 -5.69 1.41
CA GLU A 189 16.30 -4.80 1.20
C GLU A 189 16.77 -3.38 0.82
N GLY A 190 16.15 -2.80 -0.21
CA GLY A 190 16.50 -1.46 -0.67
C GLY A 190 16.00 -0.35 0.26
N LYS A 191 16.91 0.48 0.77
CA LYS A 191 16.55 1.71 1.52
C LYS A 191 15.92 2.76 0.59
N ILE A 192 14.94 3.51 1.10
CA ILE A 192 14.30 4.62 0.37
C ILE A 192 15.33 5.73 0.08
N TRP A 193 16.17 6.05 1.08
CA TRP A 193 17.11 7.18 1.03
C TRP A 193 18.40 6.90 0.26
N GLY A 194 18.83 5.63 0.18
CA GLY A 194 20.16 5.26 -0.33
C GLY A 194 20.41 5.62 -1.81
N LYS A 195 19.37 5.65 -2.65
CA LYS A 195 19.51 5.99 -4.07
C LYS A 195 19.31 7.49 -4.38
N LEU A 196 18.65 8.25 -3.50
CA LEU A 196 18.58 9.71 -3.62
C LEU A 196 19.96 10.36 -3.42
N ARG A 197 20.77 9.80 -2.52
CA ARG A 197 22.14 10.28 -2.26
C ARG A 197 23.09 10.01 -3.44
N LYS A 198 22.95 8.86 -4.12
CA LYS A 198 23.77 8.53 -5.30
C LYS A 198 23.44 9.46 -6.49
N LYS A 199 22.16 9.69 -6.77
CA LYS A 199 21.74 10.63 -7.85
C LYS A 199 22.17 12.07 -7.59
N LYS A 200 22.21 12.50 -6.32
CA LYS A 200 22.75 13.82 -5.94
C LYS A 200 24.26 13.88 -6.17
N ASN A 201 25.02 12.87 -5.74
CA ASN A 201 26.47 12.83 -5.93
C ASN A 201 26.88 12.71 -7.42
N ASP A 202 26.14 11.94 -8.22
CA ASP A 202 26.42 11.80 -9.66
C ASP A 202 26.08 13.09 -10.43
N ALA A 203 25.12 13.90 -9.95
CA ALA A 203 24.82 15.22 -10.51
C ALA A 203 25.84 16.28 -10.09
N ASP A 204 26.35 16.22 -8.85
CA ASP A 204 27.37 17.13 -8.32
C ASP A 204 28.75 16.89 -8.97
N ASN A 205 29.07 15.64 -9.31
CA ASN A 205 30.31 15.27 -10.01
C ASN A 205 30.23 15.43 -11.54
N GLY A 206 29.04 15.60 -12.12
CA GLY A 206 28.85 15.78 -13.57
C GLY A 206 29.08 17.21 -14.07
N ASP A 207 29.19 18.18 -13.15
CA ASP A 207 29.38 19.62 -13.41
C ASP A 207 30.83 20.08 -13.20
N GLN A 208 31.78 19.18 -12.92
CA GLN A 208 33.20 19.54 -12.95
C GLN A 208 33.63 19.70 -14.41
N PRO A 209 34.14 20.88 -14.83
CA PRO A 209 34.79 21.01 -16.12
C PRO A 209 35.90 19.97 -16.16
N LYS A 210 35.97 19.22 -17.26
CA LYS A 210 37.20 18.50 -17.57
C LYS A 210 38.22 19.58 -17.89
N ASP A 211 39.05 19.91 -16.91
CA ASP A 211 40.23 20.72 -17.11
C ASP A 211 41.17 19.90 -18.03
N GLU A 212 41.13 20.22 -19.33
CA GLU A 212 42.14 19.86 -20.34
C GLU A 212 43.05 21.06 -20.59
#